data_AF-A0A829ZCY0-F1
#
_entry.id   AF-A0A829ZCY0-F1
#
_cell.length_a   1.000
_cell.length_b   1.000
_cell.length_c   1.000
_cell.angle_alpha   90.00
_cell.angle_beta   90.00
_cell.angle_gamma   90.00
#
_symmetry.space_group_name_H-M   'P 1'
#
loop_
_entity.id
_entity.type
_entity.pdbx_description
1 polymer ?
#
loop_
_entity_poly.entity_id
_entity_poly.type
_entity_poly.pdbx_seq_one_letter_code
_entity_poly.pdbx_strand_id
1 'polypeptide(L)'
;MLEFFKGDKELLQKLVDQINDLVEEEYIPSTWQAMLPALQEANGVLDNVNAMQEEVDEVYSELVRAFVNLRLKPNKDILNELINKANRLNRENYSVTSLKGLDVEIEKATVVLNDPEAIKEEVEKAVADLTKVLAGLEINSNNPAIDNDMNKPVETMKVGDTTVSIKTGDTVSMIYPLLGLVIAFLGFYGSKKRKDTYN
;
A
#
# COMPACT_ATOMS: atom_id res chain seq x y z
N MET A 1 -42.07 -16.13 39.26
CA MET A 1 -41.42 -16.83 38.14
C MET A 1 -40.55 -15.78 37.48
N LEU A 2 -39.23 -15.98 37.37
CA LEU A 2 -38.36 -15.04 36.64
C LEU A 2 -38.57 -15.30 35.14
N GLU A 3 -38.98 -14.28 34.40
CA GLU A 3 -39.10 -14.34 32.93
C GLU A 3 -37.75 -13.95 32.33
N PHE A 4 -37.13 -14.86 31.60
CA PHE A 4 -35.92 -14.59 30.84
C PHE A 4 -36.31 -14.22 29.41
N PHE A 5 -35.91 -13.02 28.98
CA PHE A 5 -36.05 -12.59 27.59
C PHE A 5 -34.79 -12.98 26.81
N LYS A 6 -34.99 -13.55 25.63
CA LYS A 6 -33.90 -13.86 24.70
C LYS A 6 -33.28 -12.56 24.19
N GLY A 7 -31.96 -12.55 24.00
CA GLY A 7 -31.27 -11.42 23.40
C GLY A 7 -31.65 -11.23 21.93
N ASP A 8 -31.71 -9.98 21.50
CA ASP A 8 -31.80 -9.61 20.09
C ASP A 8 -30.43 -9.75 19.43
N LYS A 9 -30.36 -10.58 18.39
CA LYS A 9 -29.14 -10.97 17.69
C LYS A 9 -28.98 -10.32 16.32
N GLU A 10 -29.89 -9.42 15.93
CA GLU A 10 -29.93 -8.88 14.56
C GLU A 10 -28.60 -8.20 14.18
N LEU A 11 -28.01 -7.43 15.10
CA LEU A 11 -26.73 -6.74 14.85
C LEU A 11 -25.54 -7.71 14.81
N LEU A 12 -25.53 -8.71 15.69
CA LEU A 12 -24.50 -9.76 15.70
C LEU A 12 -24.52 -10.55 14.38
N GLN A 13 -25.71 -10.95 13.92
CA GLN A 13 -25.87 -11.66 12.66
C GLN A 13 -25.36 -10.82 11.49
N LYS A 14 -25.73 -9.54 11.41
CA LYS A 14 -25.27 -8.63 10.35
C LYS A 14 -23.75 -8.52 10.32
N LEU A 15 -23.09 -8.42 11.48
CA LEU A 15 -21.64 -8.32 11.54
C LEU A 15 -20.96 -9.62 11.09
N VAL A 16 -21.50 -10.78 11.50
CA VAL A 16 -21.03 -12.09 11.04
C VAL A 16 -21.19 -12.22 9.52
N ASP A 17 -22.34 -11.85 8.97
CA ASP A 17 -22.59 -11.87 7.52
C ASP A 17 -21.59 -10.97 6.76
N GLN A 18 -21.35 -9.75 7.27
CA GLN A 18 -20.36 -8.83 6.71
C GLN A 18 -18.95 -9.41 6.72
N ILE A 19 -18.57 -10.15 7.76
CA ILE A 19 -17.26 -10.79 7.87
C ILE A 19 -17.17 -11.97 6.90
N ASN A 20 -18.22 -12.76 6.76
CA ASN A 20 -18.27 -13.90 5.83
C ASN A 20 -18.21 -13.48 4.36
N ASP A 21 -18.60 -12.24 4.04
CA ASP A 21 -18.47 -11.66 2.70
C ASP A 21 -17.04 -11.15 2.39
N LEU A 22 -16.13 -11.14 3.37
CA LEU A 22 -14.74 -10.73 3.17
C LEU A 22 -13.90 -11.83 2.52
N VAL A 23 -12.85 -11.41 1.81
CA VAL A 23 -11.86 -12.31 1.20
C VAL A 23 -10.61 -12.32 2.08
N GLU A 24 -10.35 -13.45 2.73
CA GLU A 24 -9.22 -13.64 3.66
C GLU A 24 -7.88 -13.20 3.07
N GLU A 25 -7.64 -13.55 1.80
CA GLU A 25 -6.36 -13.33 1.13
C GLU A 25 -6.00 -11.85 0.93
N GLU A 26 -6.99 -10.94 1.03
CA GLU A 26 -6.79 -9.49 0.94
C GLU A 26 -6.27 -8.88 2.26
N TYR A 27 -6.31 -9.62 3.37
CA TYR A 27 -5.93 -9.14 4.70
C TYR A 27 -4.57 -9.65 5.16
N ILE A 28 -3.91 -8.88 6.01
CA ILE A 28 -2.67 -9.27 6.70
C ILE A 28 -2.98 -10.52 7.54
N PRO A 29 -2.25 -11.64 7.33
CA PRO A 29 -2.61 -12.94 7.91
C PRO A 29 -2.75 -12.92 9.43
N SER A 30 -1.82 -12.27 10.14
CA SER A 30 -1.90 -12.15 11.60
C SER A 30 -3.18 -11.46 12.08
N THR A 31 -3.65 -10.42 11.39
CA THR A 31 -4.86 -9.68 11.76
C THR A 31 -6.13 -10.48 11.50
N TRP A 32 -6.16 -11.23 10.39
CA TRP A 32 -7.27 -12.15 10.09
C TRP A 32 -7.34 -13.28 11.11
N GLN A 33 -6.21 -13.93 11.39
CA GLN A 33 -6.13 -15.03 12.36
C GLN A 33 -6.54 -14.59 13.76
N ALA A 34 -6.23 -13.34 14.15
CA ALA A 34 -6.63 -12.77 15.44
C ALA A 34 -8.15 -12.52 15.55
N MET A 35 -8.86 -12.40 14.42
CA MET A 35 -10.32 -12.22 14.41
C MET A 35 -11.09 -13.52 14.57
N LEU A 36 -10.55 -14.65 14.09
CA LEU A 36 -11.27 -15.93 14.03
C LEU A 36 -11.86 -16.40 15.38
N PRO A 37 -11.20 -16.25 16.54
CA PRO A 37 -11.80 -16.64 17.82
C PRO A 37 -13.09 -15.88 18.13
N ALA A 38 -13.11 -14.56 17.92
CA ALA A 38 -14.30 -13.73 18.16
C ALA A 38 -15.43 -14.08 17.18
N LEU A 39 -15.09 -14.41 15.92
CA LEU A 39 -16.07 -14.87 14.94
C LEU A 39 -16.66 -16.23 15.33
N GLN A 40 -15.84 -17.15 15.84
CA GLN A 40 -16.31 -18.45 16.32
C GLN A 40 -17.27 -18.30 17.51
N GLU A 41 -16.93 -17.44 18.45
CA GLU A 41 -17.77 -17.13 19.62
C GLU A 41 -19.10 -16.47 19.22
N ALA A 42 -19.06 -15.54 18.27
CA ALA A 42 -20.25 -14.93 17.67
C ALA A 42 -21.19 -15.96 17.06
N ASN A 43 -20.66 -16.91 16.27
CA ASN A 43 -21.46 -18.01 15.72
C ASN A 43 -22.05 -18.89 16.83
N GLY A 44 -21.28 -19.17 17.88
CA GLY A 44 -21.77 -19.91 19.05
C GLY A 44 -22.94 -19.22 19.75
N VAL A 45 -22.85 -17.91 19.96
CA VAL A 45 -23.96 -17.11 20.53
C VAL A 45 -25.15 -17.06 19.58
N LEU A 46 -24.92 -16.93 18.26
CA LEU A 46 -25.99 -16.95 17.26
C LEU A 46 -26.78 -18.27 17.31
N ASP A 47 -26.08 -19.41 17.39
CA ASP A 47 -26.68 -20.74 17.47
C ASP A 47 -27.36 -21.04 18.81
N ASN A 48 -26.97 -20.36 19.91
CA ASN A 48 -27.58 -20.55 21.21
C ASN A 48 -28.99 -19.92 21.28
N VAL A 49 -30.03 -20.73 21.09
CA VAL A 49 -31.46 -20.33 21.11
C VAL A 49 -31.90 -19.60 22.40
N ASN A 50 -31.15 -19.73 23.49
CA ASN A 50 -31.46 -19.14 24.80
C ASN A 50 -30.46 -18.05 25.24
N ALA A 51 -29.57 -17.59 24.35
CA ALA A 51 -28.62 -16.53 24.68
C ALA A 51 -29.34 -15.28 25.23
N MET A 52 -28.82 -14.75 26.32
CA MET A 52 -29.28 -13.53 26.97
C MET A 52 -28.70 -12.30 26.27
N GLN A 53 -29.34 -11.14 26.43
CA GLN A 53 -28.89 -9.91 25.80
C GLN A 53 -27.44 -9.55 26.19
N GLU A 54 -27.05 -9.77 27.45
CA GLU A 54 -25.70 -9.50 27.92
C GLU A 54 -24.64 -10.33 27.17
N GLU A 55 -24.91 -11.62 26.94
CA GLU A 55 -24.03 -12.50 26.15
C GLU A 55 -23.93 -12.02 24.68
N VAL A 56 -25.05 -11.57 24.11
CA VAL A 56 -25.06 -11.02 22.74
C VAL A 56 -24.26 -9.73 22.65
N ASP A 57 -24.44 -8.82 23.60
CA ASP A 57 -23.78 -7.51 23.62
C ASP A 57 -22.26 -7.65 23.85
N GLU A 58 -21.86 -8.57 24.74
CA GLU A 58 -20.46 -8.88 25.02
C GLU A 58 -19.76 -9.39 23.75
N VAL A 59 -20.30 -10.44 23.14
CA VAL A 59 -19.70 -11.06 21.96
C VAL A 59 -19.76 -10.15 20.73
N TYR A 60 -20.81 -9.33 20.59
CA TYR A 60 -20.86 -8.29 19.57
C TYR A 60 -19.73 -7.27 19.74
N SER A 61 -19.49 -6.79 20.97
CA SER A 61 -18.42 -5.83 21.27
C SER A 61 -17.03 -6.41 20.95
N GLU A 62 -16.81 -7.68 21.29
CA GLU A 62 -15.56 -8.39 20.98
C GLU A 62 -15.35 -8.59 19.48
N LEU A 63 -16.39 -9.02 18.75
CA LEU A 63 -16.32 -9.17 17.31
C LEU A 63 -16.07 -7.83 16.61
N VAL A 64 -16.70 -6.74 17.06
CA VAL A 64 -16.43 -5.39 16.54
C VAL A 64 -14.97 -5.01 16.73
N ARG A 65 -14.40 -5.23 17.93
CA ARG A 65 -12.98 -4.92 18.21
C ARG A 65 -12.04 -5.72 17.32
N ALA A 66 -12.32 -7.00 17.12
CA ALA A 66 -11.56 -7.85 16.21
C ALA A 66 -11.67 -7.37 14.76
N PHE A 67 -12.89 -7.09 14.29
CA PHE A 67 -13.17 -6.63 12.93
C PHE A 67 -12.46 -5.31 12.59
N VAL A 68 -12.47 -4.32 13.49
CA VAL A 68 -11.77 -3.03 13.25
C VAL A 68 -10.24 -3.15 13.30
N ASN A 69 -9.72 -4.26 13.82
CA ASN A 69 -8.28 -4.56 13.85
C ASN A 69 -7.79 -5.29 12.59
N LEU A 70 -8.69 -5.75 11.72
CA LEU A 70 -8.31 -6.24 10.40
C LEU A 70 -7.52 -5.18 9.61
N ARG A 71 -6.49 -5.62 8.89
CA ARG A 71 -5.69 -4.75 8.03
C ARG A 71 -5.59 -5.37 6.64
N LEU A 72 -5.83 -4.58 5.60
CA LEU A 72 -5.60 -5.01 4.23
C LEU A 72 -4.09 -5.11 3.95
N LYS A 73 -3.70 -6.06 3.11
CA LYS A 73 -2.34 -6.12 2.58
C LYS A 73 -2.05 -4.84 1.77
N PRO A 74 -0.91 -4.18 1.96
CA PRO A 74 -0.53 -3.05 1.14
C PRO A 74 -0.16 -3.51 -0.29
N ASN A 75 -0.44 -2.68 -1.29
CA ASN A 75 0.04 -2.90 -2.65
C ASN A 75 1.57 -2.72 -2.70
N LYS A 76 2.27 -3.66 -3.35
CA LYS A 76 3.75 -3.68 -3.46
C LYS A 76 4.26 -3.56 -4.90
N ASP A 77 3.42 -3.21 -5.85
CA ASP A 77 3.76 -3.16 -7.28
C ASP A 77 4.88 -2.15 -7.55
N ILE A 78 4.78 -0.94 -6.98
CA ILE A 78 5.81 0.10 -7.11
C ILE A 78 7.16 -0.38 -6.53
N LEU A 79 7.14 -1.05 -5.38
CA LEU A 79 8.35 -1.59 -4.76
C LEU A 79 9.00 -2.65 -5.66
N ASN A 80 8.20 -3.56 -6.20
CA ASN A 80 8.66 -4.58 -7.15
C ASN A 80 9.22 -3.96 -8.45
N GLU A 81 8.55 -2.95 -9.01
CA GLU A 81 9.03 -2.22 -10.19
C GLU A 81 10.38 -1.54 -9.95
N LEU A 82 10.56 -0.90 -8.78
CA LEU A 82 11.83 -0.25 -8.42
C LEU A 82 12.96 -1.27 -8.26
N ILE A 83 12.72 -2.41 -7.61
CA ILE A 83 13.70 -3.51 -7.50
C ILE A 83 14.08 -4.01 -8.90
N ASN A 84 13.10 -4.23 -9.78
CA ASN A 84 13.34 -4.66 -11.15
C ASN A 84 14.13 -3.63 -11.97
N LYS A 85 13.84 -2.34 -11.79
CA LYS A 85 14.60 -1.24 -12.41
C LYS A 85 16.05 -1.23 -11.93
N ALA A 86 16.27 -1.36 -10.62
CA ALA A 86 17.59 -1.39 -10.02
C ALA A 86 18.43 -2.58 -10.52
N ASN A 87 17.82 -3.76 -10.66
CA ASN A 87 18.47 -4.97 -11.17
C ASN A 87 18.82 -4.89 -12.67
N ARG A 88 18.14 -4.05 -13.45
CA ARG A 88 18.38 -3.86 -14.89
C ARG A 88 19.36 -2.71 -15.19
N LEU A 89 19.85 -2.03 -14.16
CA LEU A 89 20.78 -0.92 -14.32
C LEU A 89 22.06 -1.38 -15.03
N ASN A 90 22.57 -0.62 -16.00
CA ASN A 90 23.92 -0.86 -16.51
C ASN A 90 24.93 -0.42 -15.46
N ARG A 91 25.41 -1.40 -14.68
CA ARG A 91 26.28 -1.16 -13.52
C ARG A 91 27.65 -0.59 -13.90
N GLU A 92 28.12 -0.78 -15.13
CA GLU A 92 29.41 -0.23 -15.57
C GLU A 92 29.45 1.31 -15.57
N ASN A 93 28.28 1.94 -15.66
CA ASN A 93 28.14 3.40 -15.67
C ASN A 93 28.29 4.05 -14.28
N TYR A 94 28.34 3.27 -13.20
CA TYR A 94 28.24 3.80 -11.83
C TYR A 94 29.42 3.40 -10.95
N SER A 95 29.68 4.21 -9.93
CA SER A 95 30.76 3.99 -8.97
C SER A 95 30.49 2.73 -8.13
N VAL A 96 31.55 1.97 -7.85
CA VAL A 96 31.45 0.77 -6.99
C VAL A 96 30.84 1.10 -5.63
N THR A 97 31.15 2.27 -5.07
CA THR A 97 30.62 2.73 -3.78
C THR A 97 29.11 2.94 -3.83
N SER A 98 28.59 3.66 -4.84
CA SER A 98 27.15 3.93 -4.94
C SER A 98 26.35 2.67 -5.26
N LEU A 99 26.90 1.77 -6.09
CA LEU A 99 26.31 0.47 -6.38
C LEU A 99 26.25 -0.45 -5.16
N LYS A 100 27.27 -0.43 -4.29
CA LYS A 100 27.21 -1.16 -3.02
C LYS A 100 26.08 -0.63 -2.13
N GLY A 101 25.85 0.68 -2.12
CA GLY A 101 24.70 1.28 -1.43
C GLY A 101 23.36 0.81 -2.01
N LEU A 102 23.28 0.70 -3.34
CA LEU A 102 22.11 0.17 -4.04
C LEU A 102 21.82 -1.29 -3.69
N ASP A 103 22.83 -2.16 -3.69
CA ASP A 103 22.64 -3.58 -3.40
C ASP A 103 22.09 -3.79 -1.98
N VAL A 104 22.64 -3.06 -1.00
CA VAL A 104 22.13 -3.07 0.38
C VAL A 104 20.67 -2.65 0.45
N GLU A 105 20.27 -1.65 -0.33
CA GLU A 105 18.88 -1.18 -0.30
C GLU A 105 17.92 -2.10 -1.07
N ILE A 106 18.38 -2.75 -2.15
CA ILE A 106 17.62 -3.81 -2.83
C ILE A 106 17.35 -4.98 -1.88
N GLU A 107 18.33 -5.39 -1.07
CA GLU A 107 18.15 -6.48 -0.09
C GLU A 107 17.04 -6.13 0.92
N LYS A 108 17.07 -4.92 1.51
CA LYS A 108 16.02 -4.47 2.43
C LYS A 108 14.65 -4.38 1.77
N ALA A 109 14.60 -3.78 0.57
CA ALA A 109 13.37 -3.67 -0.21
C ALA A 109 12.78 -5.05 -0.55
N THR A 110 13.63 -6.04 -0.84
CA THR A 110 13.22 -7.42 -1.12
C THR A 110 12.67 -8.13 0.11
N VAL A 111 13.21 -7.86 1.31
CA VAL A 111 12.65 -8.36 2.57
C VAL A 111 11.21 -7.84 2.74
N VAL A 112 11.00 -6.53 2.60
CA VAL A 112 9.66 -5.93 2.70
C VAL A 112 8.74 -6.44 1.60
N LEU A 113 9.23 -6.62 0.37
CA LEU A 113 8.44 -7.15 -0.75
C LEU A 113 7.85 -8.53 -0.42
N ASN A 114 8.68 -9.42 0.12
CA ASN A 114 8.33 -10.82 0.37
C ASN A 114 7.63 -11.06 1.72
N ASP A 115 7.60 -10.07 2.60
CA ASP A 115 6.98 -10.22 3.92
C ASP A 115 5.43 -10.16 3.83
N PRO A 116 4.70 -11.25 4.10
CA PRO A 116 3.23 -11.24 4.09
C PRO A 116 2.62 -10.38 5.20
N GLU A 117 3.40 -10.02 6.23
CA GLU A 117 3.00 -9.20 7.36
C GLU A 117 3.34 -7.72 7.18
N ALA A 118 4.00 -7.34 6.08
CA ALA A 118 4.43 -5.97 5.83
C ALA A 118 3.25 -5.00 5.91
N ILE A 119 3.41 -3.94 6.70
CA ILE A 119 2.42 -2.87 6.80
C ILE A 119 2.67 -1.78 5.75
N LYS A 120 1.67 -0.93 5.53
CA LYS A 120 1.71 0.14 4.54
C LYS A 120 2.94 1.04 4.72
N GLU A 121 3.23 1.42 5.96
CA GLU A 121 4.33 2.31 6.31
C GLU A 121 5.70 1.71 5.96
N GLU A 122 5.86 0.39 6.10
CA GLU A 122 7.11 -0.31 5.75
C GLU A 122 7.31 -0.36 4.23
N VAL A 123 6.24 -0.65 3.48
CA VAL A 123 6.27 -0.65 2.01
C VAL A 123 6.57 0.76 1.49
N GLU A 124 5.90 1.79 1.99
CA GLU A 124 6.13 3.18 1.59
C GLU A 124 7.55 3.63 1.92
N LYS A 125 8.07 3.24 3.09
CA LYS A 125 9.45 3.53 3.47
C LYS A 125 10.46 2.84 2.54
N ALA A 126 10.25 1.57 2.22
CA ALA A 126 11.13 0.83 1.30
C ALA A 126 11.14 1.45 -0.11
N VAL A 127 9.96 1.89 -0.59
CA VAL A 127 9.84 2.64 -1.86
C VAL A 127 10.63 3.94 -1.80
N ALA A 128 10.48 4.73 -0.72
CA ALA A 128 11.15 6.01 -0.56
C ALA A 128 12.68 5.86 -0.47
N ASP A 129 13.16 4.89 0.32
CA ASP A 129 14.58 4.64 0.51
C ASP A 129 15.25 4.13 -0.77
N LEU A 130 14.65 3.15 -1.46
CA LEU A 130 15.18 2.64 -2.72
C LEU A 130 15.17 3.72 -3.82
N THR A 131 14.11 4.54 -3.88
CA THR A 131 14.05 5.69 -4.80
C THR A 131 15.18 6.68 -4.54
N LYS A 132 15.45 7.00 -3.27
CA LYS A 132 16.53 7.90 -2.88
C LYS A 132 17.90 7.36 -3.27
N VAL A 133 18.15 6.06 -3.06
CA VAL A 133 19.43 5.45 -3.45
C VAL A 133 19.62 5.43 -4.96
N LEU A 134 18.57 5.09 -5.71
CA LEU A 134 18.60 5.14 -7.18
C LEU A 134 18.87 6.56 -7.72
N ALA A 135 18.30 7.59 -7.09
CA ALA A 135 18.54 8.99 -7.45
C ALA A 135 19.94 9.48 -7.05
N GLY A 136 20.54 8.85 -6.04
CA GLY A 136 21.87 9.20 -5.51
C GLY A 136 23.02 8.37 -6.09
N LEU A 137 22.81 7.63 -7.19
CA LEU A 137 23.86 6.86 -7.84
C LEU A 137 24.90 7.80 -8.46
N GLU A 138 26.17 7.49 -8.25
CA GLU A 138 27.30 8.27 -8.74
C GLU A 138 27.86 7.64 -10.01
N ILE A 139 28.16 8.43 -11.02
CA ILE A 139 28.72 7.93 -12.29
C ILE A 139 30.18 7.48 -12.08
N ASN A 140 30.61 6.44 -12.79
CA ASN A 140 32.00 6.01 -12.81
C ASN A 140 32.85 6.99 -13.64
N SER A 141 33.67 7.82 -12.98
CA SER A 141 34.53 8.81 -13.65
C SER A 141 35.68 8.23 -14.49
N ASN A 142 35.86 6.91 -14.49
CA ASN A 142 36.93 6.24 -15.26
C ASN A 142 36.53 5.85 -16.69
N ASN A 143 35.34 6.25 -17.16
CA ASN A 143 34.88 6.06 -18.53
C ASN A 143 35.09 7.36 -19.34
N PRO A 144 35.92 7.41 -20.39
CA PRO A 144 36.23 8.63 -21.14
C PRO A 144 35.10 9.13 -22.07
N ALA A 145 33.84 8.80 -21.79
CA ALA A 145 32.68 9.13 -22.62
C ALA A 145 31.66 10.04 -21.92
N ILE A 146 32.10 10.95 -21.04
CA ILE A 146 31.30 12.07 -20.56
C ILE A 146 32.06 13.35 -20.94
N ASP A 147 31.77 13.90 -22.12
CA ASP A 147 32.08 15.29 -22.41
C ASP A 147 31.22 16.18 -21.50
N ASN A 148 31.85 17.20 -20.95
CA ASN A 148 31.34 18.04 -19.87
C ASN A 148 30.36 19.08 -20.41
N ASP A 149 29.10 19.01 -20.03
CA ASP A 149 28.31 20.23 -19.78
C ASP A 149 27.18 19.96 -18.78
N MET A 150 27.43 20.28 -17.51
CA MET A 150 26.41 20.80 -16.58
C MET A 150 27.05 21.18 -15.25
N ASN A 151 27.86 22.24 -15.29
CA ASN A 151 28.12 23.03 -14.10
C ASN A 151 26.96 24.03 -13.96
N LYS A 152 25.81 23.62 -13.39
CA LYS A 152 24.78 24.57 -12.97
C LYS A 152 24.19 24.16 -11.61
N PRO A 153 24.06 25.09 -10.65
CA PRO A 153 23.69 24.75 -9.29
C PRO A 153 22.25 24.25 -9.25
N VAL A 154 22.00 23.29 -8.37
CA VAL A 154 20.67 22.79 -8.02
C VAL A 154 19.83 23.96 -7.52
N GLU A 155 18.90 24.45 -8.34
CA GLU A 155 17.87 25.38 -7.87
C GLU A 155 16.78 24.59 -7.12
N THR A 156 16.62 24.98 -5.86
CA THR A 156 15.65 24.49 -4.90
C THR A 156 14.23 24.85 -5.35
N MET A 157 13.41 23.86 -5.69
CA MET A 157 11.99 24.12 -5.96
C MET A 157 11.15 24.00 -4.69
N LYS A 158 10.82 25.18 -4.17
CA LYS A 158 9.70 25.43 -3.28
C LYS A 158 8.38 25.18 -4.02
N VAL A 159 7.43 24.63 -3.26
CA VAL A 159 6.02 24.41 -3.59
C VAL A 159 5.32 25.73 -3.92
N GLY A 160 4.51 25.76 -4.99
CA GLY A 160 3.47 26.78 -5.16
C GLY A 160 3.03 27.04 -6.61
N ASP A 161 1.94 26.36 -6.98
CA ASP A 161 0.86 26.84 -7.85
C ASP A 161 1.06 26.98 -9.38
N THR A 162 -0.08 26.87 -10.06
CA THR A 162 -0.46 27.34 -11.40
C THR A 162 -0.65 26.31 -12.53
N THR A 163 -1.87 26.41 -13.04
CA THR A 163 -2.55 25.84 -14.20
C THR A 163 -2.04 26.33 -15.57
N VAL A 164 -2.39 25.58 -16.64
CA VAL A 164 -2.75 26.00 -18.02
C VAL A 164 -1.74 25.76 -19.19
N SER A 165 -2.19 24.87 -20.10
CA SER A 165 -2.21 24.85 -21.58
C SER A 165 -1.00 25.03 -22.51
N ILE A 166 -0.98 24.10 -23.47
CA ILE A 166 -0.11 23.84 -24.65
C ILE A 166 -0.38 24.73 -25.89
N LYS A 167 0.67 24.89 -26.73
CA LYS A 167 0.55 25.07 -28.20
C LYS A 167 1.85 24.67 -28.95
N THR A 168 1.68 23.94 -30.07
CA THR A 168 2.68 23.25 -30.90
C THR A 168 3.24 24.12 -32.05
N GLY A 169 4.49 23.86 -32.50
CA GLY A 169 5.00 24.23 -33.83
C GLY A 169 6.53 24.16 -34.00
N ASP A 170 7.01 23.21 -34.83
CA ASP A 170 8.31 23.00 -35.53
C ASP A 170 9.64 23.37 -34.82
N THR A 171 10.69 22.53 -34.74
CA THR A 171 11.37 21.70 -35.76
C THR A 171 12.05 20.48 -35.12
N VAL A 172 11.89 19.29 -35.69
CA VAL A 172 12.52 18.04 -35.22
C VAL A 172 13.98 17.97 -35.67
N SER A 173 14.91 18.11 -34.73
CA SER A 173 16.22 17.44 -34.77
C SER A 173 16.22 16.42 -33.64
N MET A 174 16.08 15.16 -34.04
CA MET A 174 15.83 14.01 -33.20
C MET A 174 17.13 13.52 -32.57
N ILE A 175 17.41 13.93 -31.33
CA ILE A 175 18.33 13.23 -30.44
C ILE A 175 17.72 13.28 -29.03
N TYR A 176 17.06 12.18 -28.65
CA TYR A 176 16.57 11.93 -27.30
C TYR A 176 17.75 11.64 -26.35
N PRO A 177 17.62 11.95 -25.06
CA PRO A 177 17.31 10.85 -24.17
C PRO A 177 16.07 11.12 -23.32
N LEU A 178 15.31 10.06 -23.18
CA LEU A 178 13.98 9.96 -22.62
C LEU A 178 13.98 10.27 -21.11
N LEU A 179 13.56 11.47 -20.71
CA LEU A 179 13.09 11.75 -19.33
C LEU A 179 11.61 12.16 -19.27
N GLY A 180 10.86 11.90 -20.33
CA GLY A 180 9.42 12.11 -20.36
C GLY A 180 8.71 10.81 -20.67
N LEU A 181 8.02 10.26 -19.66
CA LEU A 181 6.67 9.64 -19.68
C LEU A 181 6.58 8.61 -18.54
N VAL A 182 5.96 8.93 -17.39
CA VAL A 182 4.49 8.87 -17.11
C VAL A 182 4.20 7.52 -16.40
N ILE A 183 3.47 7.39 -15.28
CA ILE A 183 2.24 8.04 -14.83
C ILE A 183 2.19 8.11 -13.29
N ALA A 184 1.77 9.25 -12.74
CA ALA A 184 1.11 9.30 -11.44
C ALA A 184 -0.31 8.75 -11.59
N PHE A 185 -0.54 7.50 -11.17
CA PHE A 185 -1.88 6.98 -10.91
C PHE A 185 -1.95 6.57 -9.45
N LEU A 186 -2.36 7.49 -8.58
CA LEU A 186 -3.15 7.17 -7.39
C LEU A 186 -4.18 8.29 -7.19
N GLY A 187 -5.07 8.40 -8.17
CA GLY A 187 -6.33 9.12 -8.03
C GLY A 187 -7.38 8.19 -7.46
N PHE A 188 -7.72 8.41 -6.18
CA PHE A 188 -9.08 8.39 -5.66
C PHE A 188 -9.89 7.09 -5.81
N TYR A 189 -9.87 6.24 -4.76
CA TYR A 189 -11.04 5.41 -4.43
C TYR A 189 -11.60 5.85 -3.08
N GLY A 190 -12.26 7.01 -3.10
CA GLY A 190 -13.20 7.41 -2.06
C GLY A 190 -14.52 6.68 -2.28
N SER A 191 -14.91 5.88 -1.29
CA SER A 191 -16.26 5.83 -0.72
C SER A 191 -17.38 6.48 -1.54
N LYS A 192 -18.39 5.67 -1.95
CA LYS A 192 -19.83 5.87 -1.66
C LYS A 192 -20.69 4.97 -2.55
N LYS A 193 -21.29 3.92 -1.97
CA LYS A 193 -22.56 3.41 -2.46
C LYS A 193 -23.42 2.87 -1.30
N ARG A 194 -24.19 3.78 -0.70
CA ARG A 194 -25.50 3.45 -0.13
C ARG A 194 -26.53 4.37 -0.79
N LYS A 195 -27.51 3.70 -1.40
CA LYS A 195 -28.94 3.98 -1.65
C LYS A 195 -29.40 5.44 -1.81
N ASP A 196 -30.21 5.70 -2.85
CA ASP A 196 -31.65 5.92 -2.66
C ASP A 196 -32.43 5.87 -3.99
N THR A 197 -33.52 5.12 -3.97
CA THR A 197 -34.67 5.12 -4.88
C THR A 197 -35.49 6.40 -4.71
N TYR A 198 -35.96 7.04 -5.78
CA TYR A 198 -37.30 7.68 -5.92
C TYR A 198 -37.49 8.24 -7.34
N ASN A 199 -38.32 7.56 -8.14
CA ASN A 199 -39.45 8.09 -8.91
C ASN A 199 -40.15 6.93 -9.63
#